data_AF-A0A9C6X3H0-F1
#
_entry.id   AF-A0A9C6X3H0-F1
#
_cell.length_a   1.000
_cell.length_b   1.000
_cell.length_c   1.000
_cell.angle_alpha   90.00
_cell.angle_beta   90.00
_cell.angle_gamma   90.00
#
_symmetry.space_group_name_H-M   'P 1'
#
loop_
_entity.id
_entity.type
_entity.pdbx_description
1 polymer ?
#
loop_
_entity_poly.entity_id
_entity_poly.type
_entity_poly.pdbx_seq_one_letter_code
_entity_poly.pdbx_strand_id
1 'polypeptide(L)'
;MQAKKRYLLVLLSCAFLAYCYFGGYRLKSKSGVTPVRQELSHFLDVSDQLYDSDVDSSPHIRRMGEFHGDNYSKCRMETCFDFERCRTDFKVYVYPFASDSDSEVDGELPVPPQSPSYQKLLNVIIESRYYTSDPGQACLFVLAIDTLDRDSLSQNYVRNVQARTQRLRLWNNGRNHVIFNLYSGTWPEYLEESLGFNPGMAILAKASMSTAVFRPGFDISIPLFHKNHPEKGGDPGFVASNNFPAAKRYLLAFKGKRYVHGIGSETRNSLYHLHNERDLVLVTTCIHGKSWKDLKDERCDEDNAEYDR
;
A
#
# COMPACT_ATOMS: atom_id res chain seq x y z
N MET A 1 74.35 17.12 -23.76
CA MET A 1 73.39 17.64 -22.75
C MET A 1 72.10 16.86 -22.86
N GLN A 2 71.45 16.33 -21.83
CA GLN A 2 71.71 16.29 -20.39
C GLN A 2 70.71 15.24 -19.88
N ALA A 3 71.13 13.99 -19.63
CA ALA A 3 70.26 12.99 -18.98
C ALA A 3 69.65 13.54 -17.68
N LYS A 4 70.41 14.43 -17.00
CA LYS A 4 69.98 15.25 -15.87
C LYS A 4 68.68 16.02 -16.12
N LYS A 5 68.44 16.55 -17.33
CA LYS A 5 67.19 17.27 -17.68
C LYS A 5 65.99 16.32 -17.77
N ARG A 6 66.17 15.08 -18.22
CA ARG A 6 65.09 14.08 -18.33
C ARG A 6 64.66 13.59 -16.94
N TYR A 7 65.63 13.30 -16.07
CA TYR A 7 65.32 12.91 -14.68
C TYR A 7 64.72 14.05 -13.85
N LEU A 8 65.13 15.30 -14.10
CA LEU A 8 64.53 16.47 -13.46
C LEU A 8 63.05 16.62 -13.84
N LEU A 9 62.72 16.39 -15.11
CA LEU A 9 61.35 16.51 -15.62
C LEU A 9 60.44 15.42 -15.04
N VAL A 10 60.96 14.19 -14.92
CA VAL A 10 60.25 13.08 -14.25
C VAL A 10 60.04 13.38 -12.77
N LEU A 11 61.07 13.85 -12.05
CA LEU A 11 60.94 14.23 -10.64
C LEU A 11 59.93 15.37 -10.43
N LEU A 12 59.94 16.39 -11.29
CA LEU A 12 58.96 17.48 -11.24
C LEU A 12 57.53 16.97 -11.52
N SER A 13 57.37 16.04 -12.47
CA SER A 13 56.05 15.44 -12.76
C SER A 13 55.53 14.58 -11.61
N CYS A 14 56.40 13.79 -10.96
CA CYS A 14 56.03 12.99 -9.79
C CYS A 14 55.70 13.89 -8.58
N ALA A 15 56.47 14.96 -8.36
CA ALA A 15 56.19 15.93 -7.31
C ALA A 15 54.88 16.68 -7.53
N PHE A 16 54.57 17.04 -8.79
CA PHE A 16 53.29 17.65 -9.16
C PHE A 16 52.12 16.71 -8.94
N LEU A 17 52.23 15.44 -9.34
CA LEU A 17 51.20 14.43 -9.10
C LEU A 17 51.00 14.16 -7.60
N ALA A 18 52.07 14.12 -6.80
CA ALA A 18 51.97 14.02 -5.35
C ALA A 18 51.30 15.26 -4.74
N TYR A 19 51.64 16.46 -5.21
CA TYR A 19 50.98 17.69 -4.78
C TYR A 19 49.49 17.72 -5.15
N CYS A 20 49.10 17.24 -6.34
CA CYS A 20 47.70 17.13 -6.73
C CYS A 20 46.96 16.05 -5.92
N TYR A 21 47.60 14.92 -5.63
CA TYR A 21 47.01 13.83 -4.86
C TYR A 21 46.80 14.21 -3.38
N PHE A 22 47.81 14.81 -2.75
CA PHE A 22 47.73 15.22 -1.33
C PHE A 22 47.11 16.61 -1.12
N GLY A 23 47.22 17.52 -2.10
CA GLY A 23 46.68 18.87 -2.06
C GLY A 23 45.26 19.00 -2.64
N GLY A 24 44.84 18.09 -3.53
CA GLY A 24 43.48 18.05 -4.08
C GLY A 24 42.40 17.83 -3.02
N TYR A 25 42.76 17.23 -1.88
CA TYR A 25 41.88 17.09 -0.72
C TYR A 25 41.61 18.41 0.02
N ARG A 26 42.44 19.45 -0.17
CA ARG A 26 42.25 20.77 0.46
C ARG A 26 41.54 21.80 -0.41
N LEU A 27 41.40 21.55 -1.72
CA LEU A 27 40.59 22.38 -2.63
C LEU A 27 39.11 21.99 -2.63
N LYS A 28 38.74 20.88 -1.99
CA LYS A 28 37.36 20.65 -1.53
C LYS A 28 37.12 21.49 -0.28
N SER A 29 37.17 22.80 -0.47
CA SER A 29 36.65 23.78 0.48
C SER A 29 35.28 23.29 0.92
N LYS A 30 35.10 23.16 2.24
CA LYS A 30 33.78 23.17 2.83
C LYS A 30 33.20 24.56 2.54
N SER A 31 32.67 24.76 1.34
CA SER A 31 31.62 25.74 1.14
C SER A 31 30.52 25.31 2.09
N GLY A 32 30.48 25.96 3.25
CA GLY A 32 29.38 25.91 4.19
C GLY A 32 28.17 26.51 3.51
N VAL A 33 27.60 25.78 2.57
CA VAL A 33 26.19 25.88 2.25
C VAL A 33 25.56 25.10 3.38
N THR A 34 25.18 25.79 4.45
CA THR A 34 24.06 25.35 5.26
C THR A 34 22.98 24.96 4.26
N PRO A 35 22.51 23.71 4.20
CA PRO A 35 21.28 23.46 3.48
C PRO A 35 20.26 24.25 4.27
N VAL A 36 19.89 25.43 3.75
CA VAL A 36 18.56 25.93 3.99
C VAL A 36 17.71 24.78 3.49
N ARG A 37 17.20 23.99 4.44
CA ARG A 37 16.08 23.11 4.22
C ARG A 37 14.95 24.07 3.86
N GLN A 38 14.97 24.56 2.62
CA GLN A 38 13.75 24.95 1.95
C GLN A 38 12.95 23.66 2.01
N GLU A 39 12.04 23.60 2.96
CA GLU A 39 10.84 22.82 2.79
C GLU A 39 10.30 23.26 1.44
N LEU A 40 10.68 22.52 0.40
CA LEU A 40 9.97 22.54 -0.85
C LEU A 40 8.55 22.20 -0.43
N SER A 41 7.65 23.17 -0.55
CA SER A 41 6.24 22.97 -0.31
C SER A 41 5.85 21.69 -1.06
N HIS A 42 5.33 20.72 -0.30
CA HIS A 42 4.73 19.56 -0.93
C HIS A 42 3.69 20.08 -1.93
N PHE A 43 3.58 19.44 -3.09
CA PHE A 43 2.59 19.78 -4.11
C PHE A 43 1.13 19.66 -3.60
N LEU A 44 0.97 19.12 -2.38
CA LEU A 44 -0.25 19.07 -1.59
C LEU A 44 0.10 19.68 -0.23
N ASP A 45 -0.33 20.92 0.00
CA ASP A 45 -0.27 21.51 1.33
C ASP A 45 -1.43 20.92 2.17
N VAL A 46 -1.22 20.73 3.47
CA VAL A 46 -2.28 20.31 4.40
C VAL A 46 -3.42 21.34 4.41
N SER A 47 -3.13 22.58 4.02
CA SER A 47 -4.12 23.62 3.80
C SER A 47 -5.06 23.35 2.62
N ASP A 48 -4.62 22.65 1.56
CA ASP A 48 -5.48 22.25 0.43
C ASP A 48 -6.45 21.11 0.82
N GLN A 49 -6.15 20.34 1.89
CA GLN A 49 -7.09 19.35 2.43
C GLN A 49 -8.27 19.99 3.17
N LEU A 50 -8.15 21.26 3.59
CA LEU A 50 -9.23 21.97 4.27
C LEU A 50 -10.32 22.46 3.28
N TYR A 51 -10.04 22.48 1.98
CA TYR A 51 -11.03 22.82 0.95
C TYR A 51 -11.97 21.67 0.59
N ASP A 52 -11.69 20.44 1.04
CA ASP A 52 -12.59 19.28 0.86
C ASP A 52 -13.71 19.24 1.93
N SER A 53 -13.69 20.17 2.89
CA SER A 53 -14.71 20.34 3.92
C SER A 53 -16.11 20.65 3.37
N ASP A 54 -16.21 21.07 2.11
CA ASP A 54 -17.48 21.46 1.48
C ASP A 54 -18.12 20.35 0.62
N VAL A 55 -17.50 19.16 0.53
CA VAL A 55 -18.17 17.97 0.00
C VAL A 55 -18.92 17.33 1.15
N ASP A 56 -20.11 17.87 1.42
CA ASP A 56 -21.03 17.39 2.46
C ASP A 56 -21.13 15.85 2.38
N SER A 57 -20.54 15.16 3.37
CA SER A 57 -20.44 13.71 3.34
C SER A 57 -21.85 13.12 3.29
N SER A 58 -22.11 12.27 2.29
CA SER A 58 -23.41 11.61 2.11
C SER A 58 -23.95 11.08 3.46
N PRO A 59 -25.26 11.15 3.74
CA PRO A 59 -25.85 10.64 4.98
C PRO A 59 -25.48 9.17 5.29
N HIS A 60 -25.07 8.40 4.28
CA HIS A 60 -24.52 7.06 4.43
C HIS A 60 -23.13 7.05 5.12
N ILE A 61 -22.24 7.99 4.79
CA ILE A 61 -20.93 8.16 5.42
C ILE A 61 -21.08 8.45 6.92
N ARG A 62 -22.06 9.29 7.30
CA ARG A 62 -22.39 9.58 8.71
C ARG A 62 -22.83 8.33 9.49
N ARG A 63 -23.56 7.39 8.88
CA ARG A 63 -23.92 6.10 9.51
C ARG A 63 -22.76 5.11 9.51
N MET A 64 -21.81 5.19 8.57
CA MET A 64 -20.64 4.31 8.54
C MET A 64 -19.56 4.70 9.55
N GLY A 65 -19.49 5.98 9.93
CA GLY A 65 -18.70 6.45 11.07
C GLY A 65 -19.08 5.77 12.40
N GLU A 66 -20.29 5.21 12.54
CA GLU A 66 -20.72 4.47 13.74
C GLU A 66 -20.01 3.11 13.91
N PHE A 67 -19.36 2.56 12.87
CA PHE A 67 -18.60 1.30 12.99
C PHE A 67 -17.17 1.49 13.54
N HIS A 68 -16.65 2.71 13.49
CA HIS A 68 -15.43 3.07 14.20
C HIS A 68 -15.85 3.56 15.58
N GLY A 69 -15.80 2.68 16.58
CA GLY A 69 -15.99 3.13 17.96
C GLY A 69 -15.00 4.26 18.29
N ASP A 70 -15.36 5.17 19.20
CA ASP A 70 -14.59 6.36 19.61
C ASP A 70 -13.10 6.12 19.95
N ASN A 71 -12.70 4.86 20.13
CA ASN A 71 -11.33 4.43 20.40
C ASN A 71 -10.49 4.15 19.14
N TYR A 72 -11.10 3.86 17.98
CA TYR A 72 -10.36 3.52 16.76
C TYR A 72 -9.48 4.70 16.30
N SER A 73 -10.07 5.90 16.18
CA SER A 73 -9.37 7.13 15.74
C SER A 73 -8.33 7.62 16.74
N LYS A 74 -8.41 7.18 18.00
CA LYS A 74 -7.47 7.52 19.09
C LYS A 74 -6.30 6.55 19.20
N CYS A 75 -6.29 5.47 18.42
CA CYS A 75 -5.21 4.50 18.47
C CYS A 75 -3.91 5.06 17.91
N ARG A 76 -2.86 4.93 18.72
CA ARG A 76 -1.47 5.16 18.39
C ARG A 76 -0.66 3.96 18.86
N MET A 77 0.62 3.91 18.49
CA MET A 77 1.48 2.79 18.88
C MET A 77 1.55 2.69 20.42
N GLU A 78 1.70 3.82 21.09
CA GLU A 78 1.75 3.90 22.55
C GLU A 78 0.46 3.49 23.28
N THR A 79 -0.71 3.60 22.64
CA THR A 79 -2.01 3.33 23.29
C THR A 79 -2.59 1.98 22.93
N CYS A 80 -2.46 1.58 21.66
CA CYS A 80 -3.17 0.42 21.09
C CYS A 80 -2.24 -0.74 20.72
N PHE A 81 -0.93 -0.56 20.82
CA PHE A 81 0.07 -1.61 20.59
C PHE A 81 0.76 -1.98 21.91
N ASP A 82 1.02 -3.26 22.12
CA ASP A 82 1.81 -3.78 23.24
C ASP A 82 3.23 -4.08 22.78
N PHE A 83 4.15 -3.18 23.15
CA PHE A 83 5.57 -3.30 22.84
C PHE A 83 6.29 -4.37 23.65
N GLU A 84 5.76 -4.80 24.80
CA GLU A 84 6.42 -5.79 25.66
C GLU A 84 6.62 -7.12 24.92
N ARG A 85 5.64 -7.48 24.10
CA ARG A 85 5.64 -8.68 23.26
C ARG A 85 6.71 -8.70 22.19
N CYS A 86 7.30 -7.55 21.89
CA CYS A 86 8.23 -7.35 20.77
C CYS A 86 9.65 -6.99 21.24
N ARG A 87 9.92 -7.03 22.55
CA ARG A 87 11.22 -6.62 23.11
C ARG A 87 12.36 -7.60 22.82
N THR A 88 12.07 -8.90 22.86
CA THR A 88 13.09 -9.95 22.78
C THR A 88 13.36 -10.37 21.33
N ASP A 89 12.30 -10.66 20.60
CA ASP A 89 12.34 -11.06 19.18
C ASP A 89 11.07 -10.56 18.48
N PHE A 90 11.14 -10.46 17.15
CA PHE A 90 10.00 -10.06 16.33
C PHE A 90 9.43 -11.29 15.62
N LYS A 91 8.40 -11.89 16.22
CA LYS A 91 7.70 -13.05 15.66
C LYS A 91 6.26 -12.74 15.29
N VAL A 92 5.76 -13.42 14.27
CA VAL A 92 4.41 -13.27 13.73
C VAL A 92 3.70 -14.60 13.82
N TYR A 93 2.59 -14.63 14.56
CA TYR A 93 1.70 -15.78 14.61
C TYR A 93 0.59 -15.60 13.58
N VAL A 94 0.35 -16.64 12.80
CA VAL A 94 -0.77 -16.73 11.86
C VAL A 94 -1.78 -17.69 12.46
N TYR A 95 -3.05 -17.28 12.54
CA TYR A 95 -4.11 -18.16 13.03
C TYR A 95 -4.20 -19.44 12.15
N PRO A 96 -4.52 -20.60 12.75
CA PRO A 96 -4.56 -21.85 12.02
C PRO A 96 -5.67 -21.87 10.96
N PHE A 97 -5.45 -22.66 9.91
CA PHE A 97 -6.44 -22.94 8.89
C PHE A 97 -7.41 -24.02 9.38
N ALA A 98 -8.68 -23.95 8.97
CA ALA A 98 -9.69 -24.94 9.37
C ALA A 98 -9.36 -26.39 8.93
N SER A 99 -8.40 -26.59 8.01
CA SER A 99 -7.93 -27.92 7.60
C SER A 99 -6.93 -28.56 8.58
N ASP A 100 -6.28 -27.77 9.43
CA ASP A 100 -5.17 -28.24 10.28
C ASP A 100 -5.63 -28.60 11.69
N SER A 101 -6.93 -28.44 11.95
CA SER A 101 -7.57 -28.68 13.23
C SER A 101 -8.80 -29.58 13.06
N ASP A 102 -8.62 -30.89 13.18
CA ASP A 102 -9.68 -31.82 13.63
C ASP A 102 -10.21 -31.44 15.03
N SER A 103 -9.56 -30.50 15.70
CA SER A 103 -10.06 -29.87 16.92
C SER A 103 -11.02 -28.74 16.56
N GLU A 104 -12.32 -29.03 16.64
CA GLU A 104 -13.30 -28.05 17.12
C GLU A 104 -12.77 -27.47 18.45
N VAL A 105 -11.96 -26.42 18.37
CA VAL A 105 -11.54 -25.69 19.57
C VAL A 105 -12.80 -24.97 20.04
N ASP A 106 -13.41 -25.53 21.09
CA ASP A 106 -14.67 -25.11 21.71
C ASP A 106 -14.93 -23.60 21.56
N GLY A 107 -15.92 -23.27 20.74
CA GLY A 107 -16.47 -21.91 20.57
C GLY A 107 -16.04 -21.13 19.31
N GLU A 108 -15.01 -21.55 18.58
CA GLU A 108 -14.55 -20.84 17.37
C GLU A 108 -15.37 -21.21 16.12
N LEU A 109 -15.67 -20.22 15.26
CA LEU A 109 -16.42 -20.47 14.02
C LEU A 109 -15.50 -21.03 12.93
N PRO A 110 -15.97 -21.97 12.08
CA PRO A 110 -15.18 -22.49 10.97
C PRO A 110 -14.66 -21.37 10.07
N VAL A 111 -13.34 -21.34 9.81
CA VAL A 111 -12.71 -20.33 8.95
C VAL A 111 -13.21 -20.52 7.50
N PRO A 112 -13.75 -19.47 6.85
CA PRO A 112 -14.17 -19.56 5.45
C PRO A 112 -13.00 -19.84 4.51
N PRO A 113 -13.25 -20.43 3.33
CA PRO A 113 -12.23 -20.56 2.29
C PRO A 113 -11.62 -19.20 1.93
N GLN A 114 -10.29 -19.18 1.84
CA GLN A 114 -9.52 -17.96 1.56
C GLN A 114 -9.34 -17.79 0.05
N SER A 115 -9.26 -16.55 -0.41
CA SER A 115 -8.90 -16.28 -1.81
C SER A 115 -7.45 -16.69 -2.08
N PRO A 116 -7.11 -17.06 -3.33
CA PRO A 116 -5.73 -17.36 -3.70
C PRO A 116 -4.75 -16.22 -3.38
N SER A 117 -5.20 -14.97 -3.44
CA SER A 117 -4.38 -13.80 -3.11
C SER A 117 -4.07 -13.71 -1.62
N TYR A 118 -5.03 -14.04 -0.76
CA TYR A 118 -4.80 -14.05 0.68
C TYR A 118 -3.95 -15.24 1.12
N GLN A 119 -4.13 -16.41 0.50
CA GLN A 119 -3.26 -17.56 0.72
C GLN A 119 -1.80 -17.25 0.43
N LYS A 120 -1.50 -16.61 -0.71
CA LYS A 120 -0.14 -16.14 -1.03
C LYS A 120 0.42 -15.23 0.06
N LEU A 121 -0.38 -14.29 0.57
CA LEU A 121 0.03 -13.37 1.62
C LEU A 121 0.39 -14.13 2.90
N LEU A 122 -0.46 -15.08 3.33
CA LEU A 122 -0.21 -15.86 4.54
C LEU A 122 1.00 -16.79 4.38
N ASN A 123 1.15 -17.43 3.22
CA ASN A 123 2.30 -18.30 2.91
C ASN A 123 3.63 -17.55 3.01
N VAL A 124 3.72 -16.34 2.43
CA VAL A 124 4.93 -15.50 2.53
C VAL A 124 5.29 -15.21 4.00
N ILE A 125 4.29 -15.00 4.86
CA ILE A 125 4.51 -14.78 6.29
C ILE A 125 4.99 -16.08 6.95
N ILE A 126 4.29 -17.20 6.70
CA ILE A 126 4.56 -18.51 7.31
C ILE A 126 5.96 -19.03 6.93
N GLU A 127 6.39 -18.84 5.70
CA GLU A 127 7.71 -19.26 5.22
C GLU A 127 8.84 -18.31 5.63
N SER A 128 8.50 -17.13 6.16
CA SER A 128 9.49 -16.17 6.61
C SER A 128 10.13 -16.59 7.93
N ARG A 129 11.35 -16.07 8.20
CA ARG A 129 12.01 -16.24 9.49
C ARG A 129 11.25 -15.64 10.68
N TYR A 130 10.26 -14.80 10.41
CA TYR A 130 9.45 -14.12 11.42
C TYR A 130 8.30 -15.00 11.91
N TYR A 131 7.92 -16.05 11.17
CA TYR A 131 6.84 -16.93 11.59
C TYR A 131 7.13 -17.63 12.92
N THR A 132 6.08 -17.84 13.70
CA THR A 132 6.04 -18.75 14.84
C THR A 132 4.69 -19.46 14.92
N SER A 133 4.71 -20.74 15.31
CA SER A 133 3.50 -21.51 15.64
C SER A 133 3.07 -21.32 17.10
N ASP A 134 3.91 -20.71 17.94
CA ASP A 134 3.61 -20.44 19.35
C ASP A 134 3.08 -19.01 19.52
N PRO A 135 1.79 -18.81 19.85
CA PRO A 135 1.22 -17.48 20.07
C PRO A 135 1.81 -16.78 21.30
N GLY A 136 2.47 -17.48 22.23
CA GLY A 136 3.14 -16.88 23.39
C GLY A 136 4.42 -16.12 23.02
N GLN A 137 5.10 -16.55 21.95
CA GLN A 137 6.32 -15.90 21.44
C GLN A 137 6.05 -14.78 20.43
N ALA A 138 4.81 -14.66 19.96
CA ALA A 138 4.46 -13.73 18.90
C ALA A 138 4.41 -12.28 19.38
N CYS A 139 5.01 -11.39 18.58
CA CYS A 139 4.86 -9.94 18.66
C CYS A 139 3.60 -9.49 17.91
N LEU A 140 3.36 -10.03 16.71
CA LEU A 140 2.21 -9.71 15.86
C LEU A 140 1.31 -10.92 15.58
N PHE A 141 0.04 -10.63 15.31
CA PHE A 141 -0.99 -11.61 14.98
C PHE A 141 -1.61 -11.29 13.62
N VAL A 142 -1.74 -12.30 12.77
CA VAL A 142 -2.40 -12.20 11.47
C VAL A 142 -3.51 -13.24 11.39
N LEU A 143 -4.72 -12.77 11.11
CA LEU A 143 -5.91 -13.61 11.04
C LEU A 143 -5.82 -14.60 9.87
N ALA A 144 -6.50 -15.75 10.00
CA ALA A 144 -6.77 -16.65 8.87
C ALA A 144 -8.05 -16.25 8.10
N ILE A 145 -8.72 -15.18 8.53
CA ILE A 145 -9.97 -14.69 7.94
C ILE A 145 -9.62 -13.72 6.81
N ASP A 146 -9.98 -14.08 5.57
CA ASP A 146 -9.72 -13.23 4.41
C ASP A 146 -10.50 -11.90 4.51
N THR A 147 -9.74 -10.82 4.54
CA THR A 147 -10.23 -9.43 4.65
C THR A 147 -9.72 -8.55 3.50
N LEU A 148 -9.02 -9.13 2.52
CA LEU A 148 -8.48 -8.38 1.39
C LEU A 148 -9.57 -7.69 0.58
N ASP A 149 -10.72 -8.33 0.45
CA ASP A 149 -11.84 -7.85 -0.33
C ASP A 149 -13.08 -7.61 0.55
N ARG A 150 -13.41 -6.33 0.74
CA ARG A 150 -14.59 -5.88 1.51
C ARG A 150 -15.71 -5.36 0.61
N ASP A 151 -15.63 -5.61 -0.70
CA ASP A 151 -16.74 -5.38 -1.62
C ASP A 151 -17.81 -6.47 -1.45
N SER A 152 -19.03 -6.08 -1.09
CA SER A 152 -20.15 -7.00 -0.85
C SER A 152 -20.55 -7.81 -2.11
N LEU A 153 -20.18 -7.34 -3.30
CA LEU A 153 -20.43 -7.98 -4.59
C LEU A 153 -19.31 -8.96 -4.99
N SER A 154 -18.19 -8.96 -4.27
CA SER A 154 -17.07 -9.85 -4.58
C SER A 154 -17.37 -11.30 -4.20
N GLN A 155 -16.89 -12.23 -5.03
CA GLN A 155 -16.90 -13.66 -4.70
C GLN A 155 -16.00 -14.00 -3.51
N ASN A 156 -15.01 -13.14 -3.23
CA ASN A 156 -14.08 -13.30 -2.12
C ASN A 156 -14.58 -12.61 -0.83
N TYR A 157 -15.79 -12.04 -0.85
CA TYR A 157 -16.34 -11.32 0.30
C TYR A 157 -16.66 -12.25 1.47
N VAL A 158 -15.90 -12.14 2.55
CA VAL A 158 -16.18 -12.88 3.78
C VAL A 158 -17.27 -12.19 4.62
N ARG A 159 -18.35 -12.92 4.92
CA ARG A 159 -19.45 -12.43 5.76
C ARG A 159 -19.17 -12.63 7.25
N ASN A 160 -19.80 -11.80 8.07
CA ASN A 160 -19.80 -11.89 9.54
C ASN A 160 -18.40 -11.85 10.16
N VAL A 161 -17.47 -11.08 9.58
CA VAL A 161 -16.10 -10.94 10.10
C VAL A 161 -16.10 -10.51 11.57
N GLN A 162 -16.96 -9.55 11.94
CA GLN A 162 -17.10 -9.09 13.33
C GLN A 162 -17.37 -10.22 14.33
N ALA A 163 -18.37 -11.07 14.03
CA ALA A 163 -18.74 -12.16 14.93
C ALA A 163 -17.67 -13.26 14.98
N ARG A 164 -16.91 -13.43 13.88
CA ARG A 164 -15.82 -14.40 13.81
C ARG A 164 -14.62 -13.93 14.62
N THR A 165 -14.18 -12.68 14.46
CA THR A 165 -13.05 -12.12 15.20
C THR A 165 -13.32 -12.07 16.71
N GLN A 166 -14.54 -11.71 17.13
CA GLN A 166 -14.91 -11.67 18.55
C GLN A 166 -14.90 -13.04 19.25
N ARG A 167 -14.97 -14.15 18.51
CA ARG A 167 -14.90 -15.50 19.07
C ARG A 167 -13.47 -16.04 19.16
N LEU A 168 -12.52 -15.41 18.47
CA LEU A 168 -11.12 -15.81 18.52
C LEU A 168 -10.55 -15.49 19.89
N ARG A 169 -10.05 -16.51 20.59
CA ARG A 169 -9.55 -16.36 21.98
C ARG A 169 -8.43 -15.34 22.10
N LEU A 170 -7.58 -15.26 21.06
CA LEU A 170 -6.41 -14.40 21.02
C LEU A 170 -6.71 -12.98 20.49
N TRP A 171 -7.94 -12.67 20.05
CA TRP A 171 -8.26 -11.41 19.35
C TRP A 171 -7.88 -10.16 20.14
N ASN A 172 -8.04 -10.19 21.47
CA ASN A 172 -7.64 -9.10 22.38
C ASN A 172 -8.05 -7.69 21.87
N ASN A 173 -9.28 -7.58 21.37
CA ASN A 173 -9.83 -6.37 20.77
C ASN A 173 -8.91 -5.75 19.69
N GLY A 174 -8.20 -6.57 18.93
CA GLY A 174 -7.30 -6.16 17.85
C GLY A 174 -5.89 -5.75 18.27
N ARG A 175 -5.55 -5.72 19.56
CA ARG A 175 -4.20 -5.33 20.01
C ARG A 175 -3.13 -6.25 19.41
N ASN A 176 -2.10 -5.67 18.81
CA ASN A 176 -1.02 -6.36 18.07
C ASN A 176 -1.48 -7.17 16.84
N HIS A 177 -2.73 -7.01 16.39
CA HIS A 177 -3.21 -7.65 15.16
C HIS A 177 -2.96 -6.76 13.95
N VAL A 178 -2.68 -7.37 12.81
CA VAL A 178 -2.61 -6.70 11.51
C VAL A 178 -3.72 -7.23 10.62
N ILE A 179 -4.52 -6.33 10.06
CA ILE A 179 -5.57 -6.64 9.08
C ILE A 179 -5.16 -6.10 7.73
N PHE A 180 -5.28 -6.92 6.70
CA PHE A 180 -4.95 -6.54 5.33
C PHE A 180 -6.22 -6.25 4.54
N ASN A 181 -6.24 -5.15 3.81
CA ASN A 181 -7.33 -4.80 2.91
C ASN A 181 -6.79 -4.21 1.61
N LEU A 182 -7.18 -4.74 0.47
CA LEU A 182 -6.78 -4.25 -0.85
C LEU A 182 -7.95 -3.62 -1.60
N TYR A 183 -9.15 -4.15 -1.42
CA TYR A 183 -10.34 -3.71 -2.13
C TYR A 183 -11.38 -3.22 -1.12
N SER A 184 -11.65 -1.91 -1.17
CA SER A 184 -12.58 -1.20 -0.28
C SER A 184 -14.03 -1.20 -0.79
N GLY A 185 -14.32 -1.79 -1.95
CA GLY A 185 -15.65 -1.74 -2.55
C GLY A 185 -15.62 -1.44 -4.04
N THR A 186 -16.80 -1.48 -4.66
CA THR A 186 -17.03 -1.06 -6.05
C THR A 186 -18.08 0.04 -6.06
N TRP A 187 -17.95 0.98 -7.01
CA TRP A 187 -18.94 2.04 -7.21
C TRP A 187 -20.38 1.48 -7.27
N PRO A 188 -21.36 2.17 -6.65
CA PRO A 188 -21.22 3.41 -5.88
C PRO A 188 -20.83 3.20 -4.41
N GLU A 189 -20.67 1.96 -3.97
CA GLU A 189 -20.53 1.57 -2.55
C GLU A 189 -19.06 1.39 -2.14
N TYR A 190 -18.22 2.42 -2.33
CA TYR A 190 -16.86 2.40 -1.81
C TYR A 190 -16.85 2.61 -0.29
N LEU A 191 -16.24 1.68 0.45
CA LEU A 191 -16.00 1.78 1.89
C LEU A 191 -14.61 2.38 2.14
N GLU A 192 -14.39 3.62 1.72
CA GLU A 192 -13.08 4.27 1.84
C GLU A 192 -12.69 4.47 3.30
N GLU A 193 -13.65 4.89 4.11
CA GLU A 193 -13.46 5.19 5.53
C GLU A 193 -13.70 3.98 6.44
N SER A 194 -14.19 2.85 5.93
CA SER A 194 -14.62 1.70 6.74
C SER A 194 -14.05 0.37 6.21
N LEU A 195 -14.01 -0.66 7.06
CA LEU A 195 -13.77 -2.06 6.64
C LEU A 195 -15.07 -2.88 6.54
N GLY A 196 -16.21 -2.31 6.91
CA GLY A 196 -17.48 -3.03 7.08
C GLY A 196 -17.51 -3.94 8.32
N PHE A 197 -16.59 -3.76 9.26
CA PHE A 197 -16.60 -4.31 10.63
C PHE A 197 -15.65 -3.46 11.50
N ASN A 198 -15.71 -3.62 12.82
CA ASN A 198 -14.88 -2.88 13.76
C ASN A 198 -13.54 -3.61 13.99
N PRO A 199 -12.39 -3.07 13.54
CA PRO A 199 -11.08 -3.69 13.70
C PRO A 199 -10.51 -3.54 15.11
N GLY A 200 -11.17 -2.80 16.00
CA GLY A 200 -10.69 -2.49 17.34
C GLY A 200 -9.36 -1.74 17.31
N MET A 201 -8.37 -2.29 18.01
CA MET A 201 -7.01 -1.76 18.13
C MET A 201 -6.05 -2.31 17.06
N ALA A 202 -6.54 -3.02 16.05
CA ALA A 202 -5.67 -3.61 15.03
C ALA A 202 -5.05 -2.56 14.12
N ILE A 203 -3.82 -2.82 13.68
CA ILE A 203 -3.13 -2.09 12.62
C ILE A 203 -3.81 -2.44 11.29
N LEU A 204 -4.13 -1.43 10.49
CA LEU A 204 -4.65 -1.63 9.14
C LEU A 204 -3.54 -1.47 8.11
N ALA A 205 -3.25 -2.55 7.40
CA ALA A 205 -2.46 -2.53 6.18
C ALA A 205 -3.44 -2.44 4.98
N LYS A 206 -3.74 -1.22 4.54
CA LYS A 206 -4.82 -0.95 3.57
C LYS A 206 -4.31 -0.25 2.31
N ALA A 207 -4.77 -0.71 1.15
CA ALA A 207 -4.63 0.00 -0.12
C ALA A 207 -5.74 1.05 -0.28
N SER A 208 -5.41 2.15 -0.96
CA SER A 208 -6.33 3.30 -1.11
C SER A 208 -6.88 3.79 0.23
N MET A 209 -5.98 3.94 1.22
CA MET A 209 -6.33 4.44 2.54
C MET A 209 -6.76 5.91 2.45
N SER A 210 -7.95 6.23 2.95
CA SER A 210 -8.40 7.62 3.08
C SER A 210 -7.60 8.36 4.15
N THR A 211 -7.16 9.57 3.83
CA THR A 211 -6.44 10.45 4.77
C THR A 211 -7.30 10.84 5.97
N ALA A 212 -8.63 10.79 5.85
CA ALA A 212 -9.55 11.08 6.94
C ALA A 212 -9.49 10.06 8.09
N VAL A 213 -9.16 8.79 7.79
CA VAL A 213 -9.16 7.69 8.77
C VAL A 213 -7.80 7.05 9.00
N PHE A 214 -6.81 7.38 8.17
CA PHE A 214 -5.44 6.89 8.32
C PHE A 214 -4.85 7.36 9.64
N ARG A 215 -4.29 6.44 10.45
CA ARG A 215 -3.60 6.77 11.70
C ARG A 215 -2.08 6.83 11.46
N PRO A 216 -1.48 8.04 11.35
CA PRO A 216 -0.07 8.16 11.03
C PRO A 216 0.81 7.50 12.10
N GLY A 217 1.79 6.71 11.65
CA GLY A 217 2.70 5.98 12.53
C GLY A 217 2.09 4.73 13.18
N PHE A 218 0.82 4.40 12.88
CA PHE A 218 0.14 3.20 13.37
C PHE A 218 -0.32 2.31 12.23
N ASP A 219 -1.05 2.87 11.26
CA ASP A 219 -1.50 2.16 10.06
C ASP A 219 -0.44 2.13 8.97
N ILE A 220 -0.61 1.21 8.02
CA ILE A 220 0.34 0.97 6.92
C ILE A 220 -0.41 1.16 5.59
N SER A 221 0.01 2.17 4.81
CA SER A 221 -0.45 2.30 3.42
C SER A 221 0.34 1.33 2.56
N ILE A 222 -0.37 0.40 1.91
CA ILE A 222 0.23 -0.60 1.01
C ILE A 222 -0.26 -0.37 -0.42
N PRO A 223 0.54 -0.71 -1.44
CA PRO A 223 0.08 -0.62 -2.82
C PRO A 223 -1.00 -1.67 -3.11
N LEU A 224 -1.84 -1.38 -4.10
CA LEU A 224 -2.82 -2.34 -4.60
C LEU A 224 -2.13 -3.41 -5.43
N PHE A 225 -2.16 -4.67 -4.98
CA PHE A 225 -1.63 -5.80 -5.72
C PHE A 225 -2.70 -6.46 -6.59
N HIS A 226 -2.36 -6.69 -7.85
CA HIS A 226 -3.21 -7.45 -8.77
C HIS A 226 -3.29 -8.92 -8.35
N LYS A 227 -4.41 -9.60 -8.65
CA LYS A 227 -4.61 -11.03 -8.29
C LYS A 227 -3.53 -11.96 -8.86
N ASN A 228 -3.00 -11.61 -10.02
CA ASN A 228 -1.95 -12.34 -10.72
C ASN A 228 -0.53 -11.98 -10.26
N HIS A 229 -0.37 -11.13 -9.24
CA HIS A 229 0.94 -10.80 -8.71
C HIS A 229 1.63 -12.09 -8.21
N PRO A 230 2.90 -12.31 -8.61
CA PRO A 230 3.65 -13.49 -8.18
C PRO A 230 3.86 -13.45 -6.66
N GLU A 231 3.84 -14.62 -6.03
CA GLU A 231 4.08 -14.76 -4.59
C GLU A 231 5.54 -14.54 -4.21
N LYS A 232 6.45 -15.03 -5.06
CA LYS A 232 7.91 -14.87 -4.93
C LYS A 232 8.51 -14.55 -6.29
N GLY A 233 9.59 -13.76 -6.28
CA GLY A 233 10.28 -13.36 -7.49
C GLY A 233 9.47 -12.39 -8.35
N GLY A 234 9.75 -12.41 -9.65
CA GLY A 234 9.31 -11.40 -10.61
C GLY A 234 10.45 -10.46 -10.99
N ASP A 235 10.24 -9.69 -12.04
CA ASP A 235 11.24 -8.69 -12.45
C ASP A 235 11.42 -7.68 -11.31
N PRO A 236 12.66 -7.41 -10.88
CA PRO A 236 12.89 -6.32 -9.93
C PRO A 236 12.27 -5.07 -10.56
N GLY A 237 11.24 -4.54 -9.91
CA GLY A 237 10.52 -3.38 -10.42
C GLY A 237 11.52 -2.29 -10.80
N PHE A 238 11.19 -1.47 -11.80
CA PHE A 238 12.14 -0.50 -12.37
C PHE A 238 12.66 0.57 -11.38
N VAL A 239 12.15 0.60 -10.15
CA VAL A 239 12.56 1.52 -9.10
C VAL A 239 13.84 1.03 -8.42
N ALA A 240 14.98 1.33 -9.02
CA ALA A 240 16.30 1.01 -8.45
C ALA A 240 16.74 1.99 -7.33
N SER A 241 16.19 3.21 -7.31
CA SER A 241 16.44 4.20 -6.27
C SER A 241 15.28 5.18 -6.13
N ASN A 242 15.10 5.74 -4.94
CA ASN A 242 14.12 6.80 -4.67
C ASN A 242 14.70 8.16 -5.12
N ASN A 243 14.91 8.33 -6.43
CA ASN A 243 15.39 9.60 -6.97
C ASN A 243 14.25 10.62 -6.85
N PHE A 244 14.44 11.67 -6.05
CA PHE A 244 13.54 12.82 -6.00
C PHE A 244 14.24 14.07 -6.55
N PRO A 245 13.61 14.81 -7.49
CA PRO A 245 12.36 14.48 -8.17
C PRO A 245 12.52 13.27 -9.10
N ALA A 246 11.52 12.39 -9.12
CA ALA A 246 11.56 11.19 -9.95
C ALA A 246 11.58 11.59 -11.43
N ALA A 247 12.60 11.15 -12.17
CA ALA A 247 12.63 11.26 -13.63
C ALA A 247 11.62 10.24 -14.20
N LYS A 248 10.34 10.63 -14.21
CA LYS A 248 9.26 9.78 -14.71
C LYS A 248 9.16 9.94 -16.23
N ARG A 249 9.10 8.81 -16.96
CA ARG A 249 8.76 8.79 -18.39
C ARG A 249 7.34 9.28 -18.64
N TYR A 250 6.42 8.94 -17.73
CA TYR A 250 5.02 9.32 -17.79
C TYR A 250 4.73 10.43 -16.79
N LEU A 251 4.14 11.53 -17.27
CA LEU A 251 3.58 12.60 -16.46
C LEU A 251 2.31 12.12 -15.74
N LEU A 252 1.47 11.33 -16.43
CA LEU A 252 0.24 10.73 -15.88
C LEU A 252 0.09 9.30 -16.40
N ALA A 253 -0.23 8.38 -15.51
CA ALA A 253 -0.64 7.03 -15.87
C ALA A 253 -1.92 6.67 -15.11
N PHE A 254 -2.96 6.26 -15.84
CA PHE A 254 -4.22 5.81 -15.28
C PHE A 254 -4.64 4.50 -15.95
N LYS A 255 -5.00 3.51 -15.13
CA LYS A 255 -5.61 2.25 -15.56
C LYS A 255 -6.86 2.03 -14.74
N GLY A 256 -8.04 2.10 -15.35
CA GLY A 256 -9.30 2.07 -14.59
C GLY A 256 -10.54 1.67 -15.39
N LYS A 257 -11.71 1.77 -14.74
CA LYS A 257 -13.01 1.47 -15.37
C LYS A 257 -13.64 2.74 -15.96
N ARG A 258 -14.13 2.67 -17.19
CA ARG A 258 -14.97 3.69 -17.82
C ARG A 258 -16.43 3.27 -17.76
N TYR A 259 -17.24 4.02 -17.02
CA TYR A 259 -18.68 3.80 -16.99
C TYR A 259 -19.29 4.43 -18.24
N VAL A 260 -19.78 3.59 -19.16
CA VAL A 260 -20.40 4.06 -20.42
C VAL A 260 -21.72 4.80 -20.15
N HIS A 261 -22.39 4.47 -19.04
CA HIS A 261 -23.67 5.01 -18.61
C HIS A 261 -23.66 5.34 -17.11
N GLY A 262 -24.63 6.13 -16.65
CA GLY A 262 -24.79 6.49 -15.23
C GLY A 262 -24.01 7.74 -14.80
N ILE A 263 -24.06 8.05 -13.50
CA ILE A 263 -23.45 9.27 -12.93
C ILE A 263 -21.92 9.18 -13.06
N GLY A 264 -21.31 10.23 -13.61
CA GLY A 264 -19.86 10.30 -13.86
C GLY A 264 -19.40 9.63 -15.17
N SER A 265 -20.33 9.14 -15.99
CA SER A 265 -20.03 8.60 -17.32
C SER A 265 -19.41 9.65 -18.24
N GLU A 266 -19.96 10.86 -18.31
CA GLU A 266 -19.42 11.95 -19.15
C GLU A 266 -17.98 12.33 -18.78
N THR A 267 -17.70 12.48 -17.48
CA THR A 267 -16.34 12.81 -17.00
C THR A 267 -15.35 11.70 -17.35
N ARG A 268 -15.70 10.43 -17.10
CA ARG A 268 -14.83 9.28 -17.43
C ARG A 268 -14.70 9.07 -18.93
N ASN A 269 -15.75 9.35 -19.69
CA ASN A 269 -15.73 9.34 -21.14
C ASN A 269 -14.84 10.43 -21.72
N SER A 270 -14.57 11.51 -20.98
CA SER A 270 -13.68 12.59 -21.42
C SER A 270 -12.19 12.30 -21.16
N LEU A 271 -11.87 11.39 -20.22
CA LEU A 271 -10.48 11.11 -19.82
C LEU A 271 -9.59 10.60 -20.96
N TYR A 272 -10.15 9.87 -21.93
CA TYR A 272 -9.37 9.39 -23.08
C TYR A 272 -8.82 10.53 -23.95
N HIS A 273 -9.44 11.72 -23.97
CA HIS A 273 -8.91 12.86 -24.71
C HIS A 273 -7.57 13.36 -24.16
N LEU A 274 -7.24 12.99 -22.91
CA LEU A 274 -5.96 13.28 -22.30
C LEU A 274 -4.90 12.23 -22.68
N HIS A 275 -5.30 11.08 -23.22
CA HIS A 275 -4.38 10.02 -23.63
C HIS A 275 -3.60 10.45 -24.87
N ASN A 276 -2.27 10.38 -24.81
CA ASN A 276 -1.39 10.79 -25.90
C ASN A 276 -0.31 9.76 -26.28
N GLU A 277 -0.39 8.54 -25.72
CA GLU A 277 0.54 7.42 -25.94
C GLU A 277 2.02 7.70 -25.62
N ARG A 278 2.35 8.88 -25.07
CA ARG A 278 3.74 9.33 -24.84
C ARG A 278 4.02 9.46 -23.35
N ASP A 279 3.46 10.47 -22.72
CA ASP A 279 3.68 10.83 -21.32
C ASP A 279 2.37 10.93 -20.51
N LEU A 280 1.21 10.97 -21.18
CA LEU A 280 -0.11 10.84 -20.58
C LEU A 280 -0.77 9.55 -21.10
N VAL A 281 -0.75 8.50 -20.27
CA VAL A 281 -1.31 7.19 -20.62
C VAL A 281 -2.54 6.95 -19.76
N LEU A 282 -3.73 6.99 -20.37
CA LEU A 282 -4.99 6.64 -19.72
C LEU A 282 -5.63 5.47 -20.45
N VAL A 283 -5.58 4.29 -19.85
CA VAL A 283 -6.18 3.06 -20.41
C VAL A 283 -7.40 2.68 -19.58
N THR A 284 -8.52 2.41 -20.23
CA THR A 284 -9.78 2.16 -19.53
C THR A 284 -10.49 0.92 -20.03
N THR A 285 -11.21 0.22 -19.14
CA THR A 285 -12.11 -0.88 -19.52
C THR A 285 -13.57 -0.47 -19.30
N CYS A 286 -14.44 -0.81 -20.25
CA CYS A 286 -15.90 -0.70 -20.12
C CYS A 286 -16.53 -1.93 -19.43
N ILE A 287 -15.74 -2.96 -19.11
CA ILE A 287 -16.24 -4.20 -18.50
C ILE A 287 -16.61 -3.93 -17.04
N HIS A 288 -17.90 -3.73 -16.80
CA HIS A 288 -18.40 -3.48 -15.45
C HIS A 288 -19.84 -3.94 -15.21
N GLY A 289 -20.05 -4.73 -14.16
CA GLY A 289 -21.36 -5.29 -13.84
C GLY A 289 -21.75 -6.40 -14.82
N LYS A 290 -23.01 -6.85 -14.74
CA LYS A 290 -23.49 -7.97 -15.58
C LYS A 290 -23.96 -7.52 -16.96
N SER A 291 -24.44 -6.29 -17.08
CA SER A 291 -25.06 -5.74 -18.30
C SER A 291 -24.12 -4.88 -19.15
N TRP A 292 -22.80 -4.94 -18.92
CA TRP A 292 -21.85 -4.12 -19.67
C TRP A 292 -21.89 -4.40 -21.18
N LYS A 293 -22.18 -5.65 -21.57
CA LYS A 293 -22.31 -6.04 -22.98
C LYS A 293 -23.50 -5.35 -23.66
N ASP A 294 -24.59 -5.17 -22.94
CA ASP A 294 -25.81 -4.54 -23.45
C ASP A 294 -25.65 -3.02 -23.53
N LEU A 295 -24.79 -2.46 -22.69
CA LEU A 295 -24.57 -1.01 -22.52
C LEU A 295 -23.23 -0.56 -23.12
N LYS A 296 -22.65 -1.40 -23.97
CA LYS A 296 -21.40 -1.17 -24.66
C LYS A 296 -21.59 -0.13 -25.77
N ASP A 297 -20.68 0.85 -25.85
CA ASP A 297 -20.58 1.77 -26.98
C ASP A 297 -19.56 1.29 -28.03
N GLU A 298 -19.39 2.08 -29.08
CA GLU A 298 -18.51 1.75 -30.21
C GLU A 298 -17.03 1.66 -29.82
N ARG A 299 -16.57 2.42 -28.81
CA ARG A 299 -15.15 2.47 -28.40
C ARG A 299 -14.74 1.36 -27.44
N CYS A 300 -15.70 0.75 -26.75
CA CYS A 300 -15.47 -0.25 -25.71
C CYS A 300 -14.58 -1.43 -26.14
N ASP A 301 -14.58 -1.85 -27.40
CA ASP A 301 -13.64 -2.90 -27.87
C ASP A 301 -12.19 -2.43 -27.90
N GLU A 302 -11.95 -1.22 -28.43
CA GLU A 302 -10.63 -0.60 -28.50
C GLU A 302 -10.11 -0.30 -27.09
N ASP A 303 -10.96 0.28 -26.24
CA ASP A 303 -10.69 0.52 -24.82
C ASP A 303 -10.21 -0.77 -24.12
N ASN A 304 -10.93 -1.89 -24.31
CA ASN A 304 -10.56 -3.17 -23.68
C ASN A 304 -9.26 -3.76 -24.25
N ALA A 305 -9.06 -3.69 -25.57
CA ALA A 305 -7.83 -4.17 -26.21
C ALA A 305 -6.60 -3.39 -25.71
N GLU A 306 -6.73 -2.07 -25.56
CA GLU A 306 -5.66 -1.23 -25.00
C GLU A 306 -5.47 -1.46 -23.50
N TYR A 307 -6.55 -1.68 -22.76
CA TYR A 307 -6.50 -2.01 -21.33
C TYR A 307 -5.75 -3.32 -21.04
N ASP A 308 -5.87 -4.31 -21.93
CA ASP A 308 -5.23 -5.62 -21.77
C ASP A 308 -3.74 -5.63 -22.20
N ARG A 309 -3.30 -4.62 -22.94
CA ARG A 309 -1.90 -4.42 -23.35
C ARG A 309 -0.99 -4.03 -22.19
#